data_AF-A0A2V6FS01-F1
#
_entry.id   AF-A0A2V6FS01-F1
#
_cell.length_a   1.000
_cell.length_b   1.000
_cell.length_c   1.000
_cell.angle_alpha   90.00
_cell.angle_beta   90.00
_cell.angle_gamma   90.00
#
_symmetry.space_group_name_H-M   'P 1'
#
loop_
_entity.id
_entity.type
_entity.pdbx_description
1 polymer ?
#
loop_
_entity_poly.entity_id
_entity_poly.type
_entity_poly.pdbx_seq_one_letter_code
_entity_poly.pdbx_strand_id
1 'polypeptide(L)'
;MNNPGLSHMSSQGRQNAANASDENTTDENRRRQRRAQRAGLRQDRTELREDRLDVSQERQVKGADVLQVRADEQQLRQDRAAGDRTAVMQDITKLRQEKLQLRRDKRALRGDKLHVRRDEADLRRDESAGSATTRTGTHIKD
;
A
#
# COMPACT_ATOMS: atom_id res chain seq x y z
N MET A 1 -21.99 71.96 12.30
CA MET A 1 -22.77 70.78 12.72
C MET A 1 -21.89 69.56 12.50
N ASN A 2 -21.16 69.13 13.54
CA ASN A 2 -20.33 67.92 13.48
C ASN A 2 -21.17 66.75 13.98
N ASN A 3 -21.28 65.70 13.17
CA ASN A 3 -22.07 64.51 13.48
C ASN A 3 -21.11 63.35 13.77
N PRO A 4 -20.81 63.00 15.04
CA PRO A 4 -19.94 61.87 15.35
C PRO A 4 -20.79 60.61 15.45
N GLY A 5 -21.19 60.06 14.30
CA GLY A 5 -21.77 58.72 14.20
C GLY A 5 -20.68 57.64 14.32
N LEU A 6 -19.90 57.64 15.40
CA LEU A 6 -18.92 56.60 15.70
C LEU A 6 -19.61 55.53 16.55
N SER A 7 -20.14 54.54 15.85
CA SER A 7 -20.76 53.34 16.37
C SER A 7 -19.84 52.64 17.37
N HIS A 8 -20.20 52.74 18.66
CA HIS A 8 -19.68 51.88 19.72
C HIS A 8 -20.20 50.46 19.47
N MET A 9 -19.50 49.67 18.65
CA MET A 9 -19.58 48.21 18.78
C MET A 9 -18.98 47.87 20.15
N SER A 10 -19.78 47.26 21.03
CA SER A 10 -19.33 46.83 22.34
C SER A 10 -18.09 45.93 22.21
N SER A 11 -17.19 45.99 23.20
CA SER A 11 -16.01 45.12 23.25
C SER A 11 -16.38 43.64 23.12
N GLN A 12 -17.55 43.25 23.64
CA GLN A 12 -18.14 41.91 23.48
C GLN A 12 -18.48 41.57 22.04
N GLY A 13 -18.99 42.51 21.22
CA GLY A 13 -19.28 42.26 19.80
C GLY A 13 -18.01 42.05 18.97
N ARG A 14 -16.91 42.75 19.29
CA ARG A 14 -15.60 42.55 18.65
C ARG A 14 -14.94 41.24 19.07
N GLN A 15 -15.06 40.85 20.34
CA GLN A 15 -14.55 39.58 20.86
C GLN A 15 -15.32 38.38 20.28
N ASN A 16 -16.64 38.48 20.15
CA ASN A 16 -17.46 37.43 19.53
C ASN A 16 -17.16 37.24 18.04
N ALA A 17 -16.91 38.33 17.30
CA ALA A 17 -16.53 38.26 15.90
C ALA A 17 -15.14 37.62 15.71
N ALA A 18 -14.16 37.97 16.56
CA ALA A 18 -12.81 37.40 16.53
C ALA A 18 -12.81 35.88 16.84
N ASN A 19 -13.56 35.47 17.88
CA ASN A 19 -13.70 34.06 18.24
C ASN A 19 -14.39 33.26 17.12
N ALA A 20 -15.42 33.81 16.48
CA ALA A 20 -16.10 33.15 15.36
C ALA A 20 -15.20 33.00 14.12
N SER A 21 -14.34 33.98 13.83
CA SER A 21 -13.35 33.88 12.74
C SER A 21 -12.27 32.84 13.02
N ASP A 22 -11.79 32.73 14.27
CA ASP A 22 -10.78 31.74 14.66
C ASP A 22 -11.35 30.31 14.63
N GLU A 23 -12.59 30.11 15.09
CA GLU A 23 -13.29 28.83 14.98
C GLU A 23 -13.51 28.41 13.52
N ASN A 24 -13.92 29.33 12.65
CA ASN A 24 -14.13 29.06 11.24
C ASN A 24 -12.81 28.68 10.53
N THR A 25 -11.73 29.41 10.82
CA THR A 25 -10.39 29.12 10.29
C THR A 25 -9.88 27.75 10.77
N THR A 26 -10.18 27.40 12.02
CA THR A 26 -9.82 26.09 12.59
C THR A 26 -10.59 24.94 11.96
N ASP A 27 -11.89 25.10 11.71
CA ASP A 27 -12.69 24.06 11.04
C ASP A 27 -12.30 23.87 9.57
N GLU A 28 -12.00 24.96 8.84
CA GLU A 28 -11.46 24.87 7.49
C GLU A 28 -10.15 24.07 7.44
N ASN A 29 -9.23 24.36 8.35
CA ASN A 29 -7.95 23.64 8.43
C ASN A 29 -8.16 22.15 8.73
N ARG A 30 -9.07 21.80 9.65
CA ARG A 30 -9.43 20.40 9.91
C ARG A 30 -10.06 19.73 8.69
N ARG A 31 -10.91 20.44 7.94
CA ARG A 31 -11.50 19.91 6.68
C ARG A 31 -10.42 19.64 5.63
N ARG A 32 -9.45 20.54 5.47
CA ARG A 32 -8.31 20.36 4.56
C ARG A 32 -7.47 19.17 4.96
N GLN A 33 -7.13 19.04 6.24
CA GLN A 33 -6.39 17.88 6.77
C GLN A 33 -7.11 16.56 6.53
N ARG A 34 -8.43 16.49 6.82
CA ARG A 34 -9.23 15.28 6.54
C ARG A 34 -9.27 14.92 5.06
N ARG A 35 -9.35 15.91 4.18
CA ARG A 35 -9.32 15.69 2.72
C ARG A 35 -7.97 15.14 2.28
N ALA A 36 -6.87 15.70 2.77
CA ALA A 36 -5.52 15.22 2.48
C ALA A 36 -5.31 13.79 2.98
N GLN A 37 -5.70 13.48 4.22
CA GLN A 37 -5.64 12.11 4.76
C GLN A 37 -6.45 11.11 3.93
N ARG A 38 -7.68 11.48 3.52
CA ARG A 38 -8.50 10.64 2.65
C ARG A 38 -7.89 10.44 1.26
N ALA A 39 -7.16 11.42 0.74
CA ALA A 39 -6.45 11.30 -0.53
C ALA A 39 -5.27 10.32 -0.39
N GLY A 40 -4.48 10.44 0.68
CA GLY A 40 -3.39 9.51 0.99
C GLY A 40 -3.89 8.06 1.09
N LEU A 41 -4.90 7.80 1.93
CA LEU A 41 -5.48 6.45 2.07
C LEU A 41 -6.02 5.87 0.74
N ARG A 42 -6.47 6.71 -0.20
CA ARG A 42 -6.90 6.25 -1.52
C ARG A 42 -5.72 5.85 -2.40
N GLN A 43 -4.63 6.61 -2.32
CA GLN A 43 -3.39 6.32 -3.02
C GLN A 43 -2.79 5.01 -2.49
N ASP A 44 -2.62 4.89 -1.18
CA ASP A 44 -2.07 3.68 -0.54
C ASP A 44 -2.88 2.42 -0.89
N ARG A 45 -4.22 2.52 -0.94
CA ARG A 45 -5.09 1.41 -1.38
C ARG A 45 -4.90 1.04 -2.85
N THR A 46 -4.55 2.01 -3.69
CA THR A 46 -4.29 1.79 -5.12
C THR A 46 -2.95 1.10 -5.29
N GLU A 47 -1.91 1.58 -4.61
CA GLU A 47 -0.58 0.97 -4.58
C GLU A 47 -0.66 -0.48 -4.08
N LEU A 48 -1.34 -0.73 -2.96
CA LEU A 48 -1.53 -2.09 -2.44
C LEU A 48 -2.24 -3.03 -3.45
N ARG A 49 -3.15 -2.48 -4.27
CA ARG A 49 -3.83 -3.26 -5.30
C ARG A 49 -2.86 -3.65 -6.41
N GLU A 50 -1.98 -2.75 -6.81
CA GLU A 50 -0.93 -3.00 -7.80
C GLU A 50 0.05 -4.06 -7.28
N ASP A 51 0.56 -3.93 -6.06
CA ASP A 51 1.47 -4.91 -5.46
C ASP A 51 0.84 -6.32 -5.40
N ARG A 52 -0.45 -6.40 -5.10
CA ARG A 52 -1.19 -7.67 -5.10
C ARG A 52 -1.32 -8.27 -6.50
N LEU A 53 -1.47 -7.44 -7.53
CA LEU A 53 -1.50 -7.89 -8.93
C LEU A 53 -0.14 -8.43 -9.34
N ASP A 54 0.94 -7.74 -9.00
CA ASP A 54 2.31 -8.15 -9.31
C ASP A 54 2.63 -9.50 -8.65
N VAL A 55 2.36 -9.64 -7.36
CA VAL A 55 2.50 -10.92 -6.63
C VAL A 55 1.66 -12.04 -7.27
N SER A 56 0.50 -11.72 -7.86
CA SER A 56 -0.33 -12.69 -8.57
C SER A 56 0.29 -13.11 -9.90
N GLN A 57 0.80 -12.15 -10.67
CA GLN A 57 1.46 -12.43 -11.95
C GLN A 57 2.74 -13.27 -11.74
N GLU A 58 3.57 -12.92 -10.76
CA GLU A 58 4.77 -13.70 -10.43
C GLU A 58 4.44 -15.15 -10.04
N ARG A 59 3.32 -15.36 -9.33
CA ARG A 59 2.86 -16.73 -9.01
C ARG A 59 2.51 -17.52 -10.27
N GLN A 60 1.93 -16.88 -11.28
CA GLN A 60 1.59 -17.52 -12.55
C GLN A 60 2.85 -17.89 -13.34
N VAL A 61 3.77 -16.94 -13.50
CA VAL A 61 5.06 -17.17 -14.19
C VAL A 61 5.82 -18.33 -13.54
N LYS A 62 5.97 -18.29 -12.22
CA LYS A 62 6.59 -19.38 -11.46
C LYS A 62 5.86 -20.72 -11.64
N GLY A 63 4.54 -20.70 -11.79
CA GLY A 63 3.76 -21.89 -12.10
C GLY A 63 4.19 -22.53 -13.41
N ALA A 64 4.40 -21.71 -14.44
CA ALA A 64 4.92 -22.16 -15.74
C ALA A 64 6.36 -22.71 -15.60
N ASP A 65 7.24 -22.04 -14.86
CA ASP A 65 8.62 -22.51 -14.65
C ASP A 65 8.67 -23.88 -13.98
N VAL A 66 7.79 -24.13 -13.00
CA VAL A 66 7.68 -25.44 -12.34
C VAL A 66 7.23 -26.53 -13.33
N LEU A 67 6.33 -26.21 -14.26
CA LEU A 67 5.91 -27.15 -15.30
C LEU A 67 7.05 -27.44 -16.28
N GLN A 68 7.83 -26.42 -16.67
CA GLN A 68 9.00 -26.58 -17.52
C GLN A 68 10.05 -27.50 -16.88
N VAL A 69 10.39 -27.25 -15.60
CA VAL A 69 11.33 -28.12 -14.85
C VAL A 69 10.84 -29.57 -14.82
N ARG A 70 9.52 -29.80 -14.71
CA ARG A 70 8.96 -31.16 -14.74
C ARG A 70 9.10 -31.81 -16.12
N ALA A 71 8.91 -31.05 -17.20
CA ALA A 71 9.10 -31.53 -18.56
C ALA A 71 10.58 -31.91 -18.78
N ASP A 72 11.50 -31.05 -18.37
CA ASP A 72 12.94 -31.30 -18.43
C ASP A 72 13.35 -32.53 -17.59
N GLU A 73 12.74 -32.75 -16.41
CA GLU A 73 12.95 -33.96 -15.63
C GLU A 73 12.44 -35.24 -16.33
N GLN A 74 11.40 -35.13 -17.15
CA GLN A 74 10.93 -36.25 -17.97
C GLN A 74 11.88 -36.52 -19.13
N GLN A 75 12.36 -35.48 -19.81
CA GLN A 75 13.36 -35.60 -20.88
C GLN A 75 14.63 -36.30 -20.36
N LEU A 76 15.14 -35.86 -19.21
CA LEU A 76 16.30 -36.47 -18.56
C LEU A 76 16.11 -37.98 -18.31
N ARG A 77 14.88 -38.40 -17.97
CA ARG A 77 14.58 -39.84 -17.78
C ARG A 77 14.63 -40.60 -19.10
N GLN A 78 14.13 -40.00 -20.18
CA GLN A 78 14.18 -40.59 -21.52
C GLN A 78 15.62 -40.71 -22.01
N ASP A 79 16.42 -39.65 -21.87
CA ASP A 79 17.82 -39.63 -22.31
C ASP A 79 18.66 -40.65 -21.52
N ARG A 80 18.39 -40.79 -20.21
CA ARG A 80 19.00 -41.85 -19.38
C ARG A 80 18.61 -43.25 -19.86
N ALA A 81 17.35 -43.46 -20.22
CA ALA A 81 16.88 -44.75 -20.72
C ALA A 81 17.47 -45.08 -22.09
N ALA A 82 17.69 -44.07 -22.94
CA ALA A 82 18.34 -44.20 -24.24
C ALA A 82 19.87 -44.38 -24.14
N GLY A 83 20.47 -44.11 -22.97
CA GLY A 83 21.91 -44.21 -22.76
C GLY A 83 22.71 -43.03 -23.34
N ASP A 84 22.05 -41.94 -23.73
CA ASP A 84 22.71 -40.75 -24.25
C ASP A 84 23.35 -39.95 -23.12
N ARG A 85 24.61 -40.24 -22.83
CA ARG A 85 25.36 -39.58 -21.76
C ARG A 85 25.53 -38.08 -22.00
N THR A 86 25.62 -37.65 -23.25
CA THR A 86 25.83 -36.23 -23.58
C THR A 86 24.56 -35.44 -23.30
N ALA A 87 23.42 -35.91 -23.77
CA ALA A 87 22.12 -35.29 -23.53
C ALA A 87 21.80 -35.26 -22.01
N VAL A 88 22.07 -36.37 -21.30
CA VAL A 88 21.92 -36.44 -19.83
C VAL A 88 22.75 -35.37 -19.11
N MET A 89 24.00 -35.11 -19.54
CA MET A 89 24.82 -34.07 -18.91
C MET A 89 24.30 -32.66 -19.18
N GLN A 90 23.78 -32.41 -20.38
CA GLN A 90 23.15 -31.15 -20.74
C GLN A 90 21.89 -30.90 -19.90
N ASP A 91 20.99 -31.90 -19.83
CA ASP A 91 19.76 -31.85 -19.04
C ASP A 91 20.02 -31.61 -17.56
N ILE A 92 21.00 -32.32 -16.97
CA ILE A 92 21.37 -32.11 -15.56
C ILE A 92 21.85 -30.67 -15.33
N THR A 93 22.61 -30.11 -16.27
CA THR A 93 23.12 -28.74 -16.15
C THR A 93 22.00 -27.73 -16.24
N LYS A 94 21.09 -27.88 -17.22
CA LYS A 94 19.91 -27.05 -17.40
C LYS A 94 19.00 -27.09 -16.16
N LEU A 95 18.64 -28.28 -15.70
CA LEU A 95 17.83 -28.48 -14.49
C LEU A 95 18.44 -27.86 -13.23
N ARG A 96 19.76 -27.87 -13.09
CA ARG A 96 20.44 -27.20 -11.97
C ARG A 96 20.27 -25.69 -12.02
N GLN A 97 20.40 -25.09 -13.20
CA GLN A 97 20.22 -23.66 -13.41
C GLN A 97 18.77 -23.25 -13.15
N GLU A 98 17.80 -23.96 -13.71
CA GLU A 98 16.37 -23.70 -13.52
C GLU A 98 15.95 -23.83 -12.04
N LYS A 99 16.43 -24.87 -11.35
CA LYS A 99 16.16 -25.04 -9.90
C LYS A 99 16.78 -23.92 -9.06
N LEU A 100 17.93 -23.39 -9.46
CA LEU A 100 18.54 -22.24 -8.80
C LEU A 100 17.71 -20.97 -9.03
N GLN A 101 17.26 -20.74 -10.26
CA GLN A 101 16.41 -19.60 -10.59
C GLN A 101 15.09 -19.66 -9.81
N LEU A 102 14.40 -20.81 -9.82
CA LEU A 102 13.17 -21.02 -9.07
C LEU A 102 13.33 -20.78 -7.55
N ARG A 103 14.50 -21.08 -7.00
CA ARG A 103 14.83 -20.77 -5.61
C ARG A 103 14.95 -19.26 -5.36
N ARG A 104 15.53 -18.51 -6.30
CA ARG A 104 15.60 -17.04 -6.25
C ARG A 104 14.21 -16.43 -6.35
N ASP A 105 13.41 -16.86 -7.32
CA ASP A 105 12.05 -16.34 -7.51
C ASP A 105 11.17 -16.65 -6.30
N LYS A 106 11.33 -17.84 -5.69
CA LYS A 106 10.64 -18.17 -4.43
C LYS A 106 11.05 -17.25 -3.27
N ARG A 107 12.29 -16.75 -3.25
CA ARG A 107 12.75 -15.81 -2.23
C ARG A 107 12.22 -14.40 -2.50
N ALA A 108 12.25 -13.94 -3.75
CA ALA A 108 11.68 -12.67 -4.18
C ALA A 108 10.19 -12.58 -3.80
N LEU A 109 9.39 -13.53 -4.28
CA LEU A 109 7.95 -13.63 -3.98
C LEU A 109 7.62 -13.71 -2.48
N ARG A 110 8.55 -14.19 -1.64
CA ARG A 110 8.38 -14.15 -0.18
C ARG A 110 8.59 -12.74 0.36
N GLY A 111 9.58 -12.01 -0.16
CA GLY A 111 9.79 -10.59 0.12
C GLY A 111 8.56 -9.78 -0.25
N ASP A 112 8.05 -9.92 -1.48
CA ASP A 112 6.93 -9.09 -1.97
C ASP A 112 5.66 -9.34 -1.15
N LYS A 113 5.41 -10.60 -0.75
CA LYS A 113 4.33 -10.93 0.19
C LYS A 113 4.50 -10.31 1.56
N LEU A 114 5.72 -10.13 2.04
CA LEU A 114 5.98 -9.46 3.31
C LEU A 114 5.75 -7.94 3.19
N HIS A 115 6.14 -7.34 2.06
CA HIS A 115 5.85 -5.94 1.74
C HIS A 115 4.34 -5.69 1.73
N VAL A 116 3.58 -6.41 0.91
CA VAL A 116 2.10 -6.32 0.87
C VAL A 116 1.45 -6.44 2.26
N ARG A 117 1.95 -7.35 3.11
CA ARG A 117 1.44 -7.51 4.47
C ARG A 117 1.75 -6.33 5.38
N ARG A 118 2.92 -5.71 5.20
CA ARG A 118 3.30 -4.51 5.93
C ARG A 118 2.43 -3.34 5.52
N ASP A 119 2.27 -3.14 4.21
CA ASP A 119 1.48 -2.05 3.66
C ASP A 119 0.00 -2.19 4.08
N GLU A 120 -0.53 -3.41 4.12
CA GLU A 120 -1.84 -3.70 4.72
C GLU A 120 -1.94 -3.32 6.21
N ALA A 121 -0.88 -3.56 6.99
CA ALA A 121 -0.87 -3.25 8.42
C ALA A 121 -0.78 -1.74 8.66
N ASP A 122 0.02 -1.05 7.87
CA ASP A 122 0.19 0.40 7.93
C ASP A 122 -1.10 1.11 7.49
N LEU A 123 -1.72 0.68 6.38
CA LEU A 123 -3.04 1.14 5.96
C LEU A 123 -4.11 1.01 7.06
N ARG A 124 -4.17 -0.14 7.73
CA ARG A 124 -5.12 -0.35 8.84
C ARG A 124 -4.87 0.60 10.01
N ARG A 125 -3.60 0.89 10.29
CA ARG A 125 -3.21 1.84 11.34
C ARG A 125 -3.64 3.26 10.98
N ASP A 126 -3.41 3.67 9.73
CA ASP A 126 -3.74 5.01 9.25
C ASP A 126 -5.26 5.23 9.19
N GLU A 127 -6.02 4.22 8.77
CA GLU A 127 -7.48 4.23 8.84
C GLU A 127 -7.98 4.36 10.30
N SER A 128 -7.35 3.66 11.23
CA SER A 128 -7.71 3.70 12.65
C SER A 128 -7.37 5.05 13.29
N ALA A 129 -6.23 5.65 12.95
CA ALA A 129 -5.81 6.96 13.43
C ALA A 129 -6.70 8.09 12.87
N GLY A 130 -7.06 8.01 11.59
CA GLY A 130 -8.03 8.92 10.97
C GLY A 130 -9.43 8.82 11.59
N SER A 131 -9.85 7.60 11.98
CA SER A 131 -11.12 7.37 12.68
C SER A 131 -11.10 7.91 14.12
N ALA A 132 -10.02 7.70 14.87
CA ALA A 132 -9.88 8.18 16.25
C ALA A 132 -9.92 9.71 16.36
N THR A 133 -9.32 10.42 15.41
CA THR A 133 -9.39 11.90 15.32
C THR A 133 -10.83 12.40 15.09
N THR A 134 -11.70 11.58 14.50
CA THR A 134 -13.10 11.93 14.28
C THR A 134 -13.93 11.84 15.57
N ARG A 135 -13.48 11.08 16.57
CA ARG A 135 -14.23 10.81 17.81
C ARG A 135 -13.95 11.80 18.95
N THR A 136 -12.81 12.47 18.94
CA THR A 136 -12.39 13.41 20.00
C THR A 136 -12.77 14.86 19.72
N GLY A 137 -13.33 15.17 18.55
CA GLY A 137 -13.75 16.52 18.17
C GLY A 137 -15.17 16.91 18.57
N THR A 138 -15.90 16.07 19.32
CA THR A 138 -17.27 16.31 19.76
C THR A 138 -17.37 16.12 21.27
N HIS A 139 -17.51 17.23 22.01
CA HIS A 139 -17.80 17.38 23.45
C HIS A 139 -16.67 18.05 24.25
N ILE A 140 -16.69 19.38 24.28
CA ILE A 140 -16.48 20.14 25.52
C ILE A 140 -17.58 21.22 25.54
N LYS A 141 -18.67 20.92 26.23
CA LYS A 141 -19.58 21.90 26.83
C LYS A 141 -19.83 21.38 28.24
N ASP A 142 -19.19 22.02 29.20
CA ASP A 142 -19.70 22.29 30.54
C ASP A 142 -19.12 23.64 30.96
#